data_AF-X1NNJ0-F1
#
_entry.id   AF-X1NNJ0-F1
#
_cell.length_a   1.000
_cell.length_b   1.000
_cell.length_c   1.000
_cell.angle_alpha   90.00
_cell.angle_beta   90.00
_cell.angle_gamma   90.00
#
_symmetry.space_group_name_H-M   'P 1'
#
loop_
_entity.id
_entity.type
_entity.pdbx_description
1 polymer ?
#
loop_
_entity_poly.entity_id
_entity_poly.type
_entity_poly.pdbx_seq_one_letter_code
_entity_poly.pdbx_strand_id
1 'polypeptide(L)' 'MKKNAVENIAKRIYTDWNKGEFSWEELPEYRKDAYREWVKDYVVPEFSQPK' A
#
# COMPACT_ATOMS: atom_id res chain seq x y z
N MET A 1 -0.01 -4.85 -15.52
CA MET A 1 0.92 -5.41 -14.52
C MET A 1 1.20 -4.50 -13.32
N LYS A 2 0.86 -3.18 -13.33
CA LYS A 2 1.17 -2.24 -12.21
C LYS A 2 0.27 -2.33 -10.96
N LYS A 3 -0.97 -2.84 -11.07
CA LYS A 3 -1.90 -2.96 -9.91
C LYS A 3 -1.35 -3.83 -8.77
N ASN A 4 -0.56 -4.86 -9.10
CA ASN A 4 0.03 -5.75 -8.09
C ASN A 4 1.18 -5.10 -7.32
N ALA A 5 1.88 -4.10 -7.87
CA ALA A 5 3.01 -3.48 -7.19
C ALA A 5 2.56 -2.61 -5.99
N VAL A 6 1.54 -1.76 -6.20
CA VAL A 6 0.97 -0.93 -5.13
C VAL A 6 0.42 -1.78 -3.99
N GLU A 7 -0.31 -2.85 -4.32
CA GLU A 7 -0.87 -3.77 -3.32
C GLU A 7 0.24 -4.47 -2.51
N ASN A 8 1.30 -4.96 -3.18
CA ASN A 8 2.41 -5.63 -2.50
C ASN A 8 3.18 -4.69 -1.57
N ILE A 9 3.39 -3.44 -1.99
CA ILE A 9 4.06 -2.42 -1.18
C ILE A 9 3.19 -2.02 0.01
N ALA A 10 1.89 -1.81 -0.20
CA ALA A 10 0.92 -1.51 0.87
C ALA A 10 0.89 -2.65 1.91
N LYS A 11 0.76 -3.91 1.45
CA LYS A 11 0.82 -5.10 2.32
C LYS A 11 2.12 -5.15 3.10
N ARG A 12 3.27 -4.91 2.46
CA ARG A 12 4.58 -4.97 3.11
C ARG A 12 4.72 -3.91 4.21
N ILE A 13 4.29 -2.68 3.95
CA ILE A 13 4.39 -1.57 4.91
C ILE A 13 3.49 -1.82 6.11
N TYR A 14 2.26 -2.27 5.88
CA TYR A 14 1.37 -2.67 6.96
C TYR A 14 1.97 -3.80 7.81
N THR A 15 2.46 -4.87 7.18
CA THR A 15 3.07 -5.99 7.91
C THR A 15 4.30 -5.55 8.71
N ASP A 16 5.14 -4.68 8.16
CA ASP A 16 6.36 -4.22 8.82
C ASP A 16 6.05 -3.34 10.06
N TRP A 17 5.16 -2.36 9.92
CA TRP A 17 4.75 -1.48 11.02
C TRP A 17 4.11 -2.23 12.18
N ASN A 18 3.39 -3.30 11.84
CA ASN A 18 2.75 -4.18 12.81
C ASN A 18 3.64 -5.34 13.23
N LYS A 19 4.91 -5.39 12.81
CA LYS A 19 5.85 -6.48 13.12
C LYS A 19 5.32 -7.89 12.82
N GLY A 20 4.39 -8.00 11.86
CA GLY A 20 3.70 -9.24 11.53
C GLY A 20 2.62 -9.70 12.50
N GLU A 21 2.29 -8.92 13.53
CA GLU A 21 1.27 -9.27 14.54
C GLU A 21 -0.16 -9.25 13.98
N PHE A 22 -0.40 -8.48 12.90
CA PHE A 22 -1.70 -8.36 12.27
C PHE A 22 -1.70 -8.79 10.81
N SER A 23 -2.78 -9.47 10.39
CA SER A 23 -2.97 -9.90 9.01
C SER A 23 -3.50 -8.77 8.14
N TRP A 24 -2.87 -8.57 6.98
CA TRP A 24 -3.38 -7.66 5.94
C TRP A 24 -4.75 -8.09 5.45
N GLU A 25 -5.03 -9.40 5.39
CA GLU A 25 -6.26 -9.93 4.81
C GLU A 25 -7.47 -9.61 5.69
N GLU A 26 -7.28 -9.56 7.01
CA GLU A 26 -8.32 -9.21 8.00
C GLU A 26 -8.57 -7.70 8.10
N LEU A 27 -7.69 -6.89 7.51
CA LEU A 27 -7.83 -5.44 7.53
C LEU A 27 -9.09 -5.02 6.73
N PRO A 28 -9.95 -4.13 7.27
CA PRO A 28 -11.11 -3.62 6.54
C PRO A 28 -10.71 -2.97 5.21
N GLU A 29 -11.57 -3.08 4.19
CA GLU A 29 -11.25 -2.63 2.83
C GLU A 29 -10.90 -1.12 2.76
N TYR A 30 -11.64 -0.27 3.46
CA TYR A 30 -11.36 1.17 3.52
C TYR A 30 -9.97 1.48 4.11
N ARG A 31 -9.45 0.64 5.01
CA ARG A 31 -8.08 0.78 5.54
C ARG A 31 -7.06 0.33 4.51
N LYS A 32 -7.32 -0.78 3.80
CA LYS A 32 -6.46 -1.23 2.69
C LYS A 32 -6.35 -0.14 1.62
N ASP A 33 -7.46 0.52 1.31
CA ASP A 33 -7.49 1.64 0.37
C ASP A 33 -6.62 2.81 0.81
N ALA A 34 -6.69 3.23 2.08
CA ALA A 34 -5.84 4.29 2.61
C ALA A 34 -4.34 3.96 2.45
N TYR A 35 -3.92 2.72 2.68
CA TYR A 35 -2.54 2.30 2.44
C TYR A 35 -2.17 2.31 0.96
N ARG A 36 -3.08 1.88 0.07
CA ARG A 36 -2.85 1.92 -1.38
C ARG A 36 -2.73 3.35 -1.89
N GLU A 37 -3.54 4.28 -1.39
CA GLU A 37 -3.47 5.71 -1.72
C GLU A 37 -2.14 6.30 -1.24
N TRP A 38 -1.78 6.06 0.02
CA TRP A 38 -0.50 6.52 0.56
C TRP A 38 0.71 6.01 -0.24
N VAL A 39 0.68 4.75 -0.68
CA VAL A 39 1.74 4.20 -1.55
C VAL A 39 1.82 4.91 -2.91
N LYS A 40 0.68 5.23 -3.52
CA LYS A 40 0.65 5.96 -4.80
C LYS A 40 1.17 7.38 -4.66
N ASP A 41 0.83 8.05 -3.56
CA ASP A 41 1.16 9.46 -3.34
C ASP A 41 2.63 9.65 -2.94
N TYR A 42 3.19 8.75 -2.12
CA TYR A 42 4.48 8.99 -1.45
C TYR A 42 5.58 7.98 -1.76
N VAL A 43 5.24 6.74 -2.18
CA VAL A 43 6.22 5.66 -2.31
C VAL A 43 6.56 5.34 -3.76
N VAL A 44 5.59 5.39 -4.66
CA VAL A 44 5.79 5.12 -6.10
C VAL A 44 5.48 6.39 -6.90
N PRO A 45 6.40 7.40 -6.91
CA PRO A 45 6.16 8.71 -7.51
C PRO A 45 6.10 8.73 -9.06
N GLU A 46 6.05 7.57 -9.74
CA GLU A 46 5.73 7.50 -11.18
C GLU A 46 4.38 8.15 -11.56
N PHE A 47 3.55 8.56 -10.58
CA PHE A 47 2.31 9.32 -10.76
C PHE A 47 2.43 10.83 -10.48
N SER A 48 3.59 11.32 -10.02
CA SER A 48 3.81 12.72 -9.60
C SER A 48 4.60 13.57 -10.59
N GLN A 49 4.96 13.06 -11.78
CA GLN A 49 5.60 13.89 -12.81
C GLN A 49 4.58 14.33 -13.86
N PRO A 50 4.29 15.64 -14.00
CA PRO A 50 3.62 16.14 -15.18
C PRO A 50 4.50 15.85 -16.41
N LYS A 51 3.87 15.37 -17.49
CA LYS A 51 4.51 15.25 -18.80
C LYS A 51 4.97 16.61 -19.32
#